data_AF-A0A359LSI0-F1
#
_entry.id   AF-A0A359LSI0-F1
#
_cell.length_a   1.000
_cell.length_b   1.000
_cell.length_c   1.000
_cell.angle_alpha   90.00
_cell.angle_beta   90.00
_cell.angle_gamma   90.00
#
_symmetry.space_group_name_H-M   'P 1'
#
loop_
_entity.id
_entity.type
_entity.pdbx_description
1 polymer ?
#
loop_
_entity_poly.entity_id
_entity_poly.type
_entity_poly.pdbx_seq_one_letter_code
_entity_poly.pdbx_strand_id
1 'polypeptide(L)' 'GIDVLLSARRVAPDGKAYGLDMTGEMLALARENQRKAGVANVEFLKGE' A
#
# COMPACT_ATOMS: atom_id res chain seq x y z
N GLY A 1 -6.75 -0.14 -2.20
CA GLY A 1 -5.76 -1.17 -1.83
C GLY A 1 -4.90 -1.57 -3.01
N ILE A 2 -5.49 -2.27 -4.00
CA ILE A 2 -4.81 -2.70 -5.23
C ILE A 2 -4.17 -1.53 -6.00
N ASP A 3 -4.83 -0.37 -6.10
CA ASP A 3 -4.32 0.78 -6.86
C ASP A 3 -3.04 1.38 -6.27
N VAL A 4 -2.88 1.30 -4.94
CA VAL A 4 -1.67 1.75 -4.23
C VAL A 4 -0.51 0.79 -4.55
N LEU A 5 -0.77 -0.53 -4.58
CA LEU A 5 0.23 -1.52 -4.96
C LEU A 5 0.64 -1.38 -6.43
N LEU A 6 -0.31 -1.08 -7.31
CA LEU A 6 -0.03 -0.83 -8.72
C LEU A 6 0.78 0.46 -8.92
N SER A 7 0.44 1.51 -8.18
CA SER A 7 1.16 2.78 -8.18
C SER A 7 2.60 2.60 -7.69
N ALA A 8 2.80 1.81 -6.63
CA ALA A 8 4.14 1.54 -6.10
C ALA A 8 5.06 0.78 -7.06
N ARG A 9 4.52 -0.02 -7.99
CA ARG A 9 5.31 -0.62 -9.08
C ARG A 9 5.65 0.38 -10.20
N ARG A 10 4.93 1.49 -10.30
CA ARG A 10 5.05 2.48 -11.38
C ARG A 10 5.90 3.69 -11.01
N VAL A 11 6.02 3.99 -9.72
CA VAL A 11 6.93 5.05 -9.26
C VAL A 11 8.38 4.61 -9.44
N ALA A 12 9.28 5.60 -9.56
CA ALA A 12 10.72 5.36 -9.59
C ALA A 12 11.20 4.59 -8.33
N PRO A 13 12.38 3.97 -8.34
CA PRO A 13 12.86 3.14 -7.23
C PRO A 13 12.91 3.85 -5.86
N ASP A 14 13.04 5.16 -5.86
CA ASP A 14 13.02 6.07 -4.70
C ASP A 14 11.62 6.62 -4.36
N GLY A 15 10.64 6.41 -5.23
CA GLY A 15 9.26 6.83 -5.04
C GLY A 15 8.48 5.93 -4.07
N LYS A 16 7.50 6.53 -3.39
CA LYS A 16 6.61 5.85 -2.43
C LYS A 16 5.15 6.07 -2.80
N ALA A 17 4.30 5.06 -2.56
CA ALA A 17 2.85 5.18 -2.67
C ALA A 17 2.17 5.10 -1.30
N TYR A 18 1.17 5.96 -1.09
CA TYR A 18 0.42 6.05 0.16
C TYR A 18 -1.05 5.68 -0.06
N GLY A 19 -1.59 4.82 0.81
CA GLY A 19 -3.02 4.57 0.91
C GLY A 19 -3.57 5.15 2.20
N LEU A 20 -4.58 6.03 2.12
CA LEU A 20 -5.21 6.71 3.27
C LEU A 20 -6.60 6.11 3.58
N ASP A 21 -7.18 6.48 4.73
CA ASP A 21 -8.56 6.15 5.16
C ASP A 21 -8.90 4.66 5.24
N MET A 22 -7.93 3.86 5.69
CA MET A 22 -8.13 2.42 5.84
C MET A 22 -8.68 2.07 7.23
N THR A 23 -9.77 1.29 7.28
CA THR A 23 -10.19 0.62 8.52
C THR A 23 -9.13 -0.40 8.97
N GLY A 24 -9.18 -0.84 10.23
CA GLY A 24 -8.23 -1.83 10.75
C GLY A 24 -8.18 -3.13 9.94
N GLU A 25 -9.33 -3.61 9.49
CA GLU A 25 -9.46 -4.80 8.64
C GLU A 25 -8.86 -4.56 7.24
N MET A 26 -9.08 -3.37 6.66
CA MET A 26 -8.50 -2.98 5.38
C MET A 26 -6.97 -2.86 5.45
N LEU A 27 -6.40 -2.39 6.56
CA LEU A 27 -4.95 -2.36 6.77
C LEU A 27 -4.34 -3.76 6.80
N ALA A 28 -4.98 -4.70 7.50
CA ALA A 28 -4.51 -6.08 7.56
C ALA A 28 -4.51 -6.72 6.16
N LEU A 29 -5.61 -6.54 5.41
CA LEU A 29 -5.71 -7.03 4.04
C LEU A 29 -4.69 -6.36 3.10
N ALA A 30 -4.49 -5.05 3.24
CA ALA A 30 -3.55 -4.29 2.42
C ALA A 30 -2.09 -4.73 2.65
N ARG A 31 -1.70 -4.97 3.90
CA ARG A 31 -0.37 -5.49 4.26
C ARG A 31 -0.12 -6.90 3.72
N GLU A 32 -1.11 -7.78 3.78
CA GLU A 32 -0.97 -9.12 3.21
C GLU A 32 -0.84 -9.08 1.68
N ASN A 33 -1.61 -8.21 1.02
CA ASN A 33 -1.48 -8.00 -0.42
C ASN A 33 -0.13 -7.37 -0.80
N GLN A 34 0.41 -6.46 0.01
CA GLN A 34 1.74 -5.90 -0.16
C GLN A 34 2.83 -6.98 -0.10
N ARG A 35 2.74 -7.89 0.88
CA ARG A 35 3.66 -9.03 1.02
C ARG A 35 3.58 -9.96 -0.18
N LYS A 36 2.38 -10.33 -0.61
CA LYS A 36 2.15 -11.15 -1.82
C LYS A 36 2.67 -10.48 -3.09
N ALA A 37 2.54 -9.15 -3.19
CA ALA A 37 3.03 -8.38 -4.32
C ALA A 37 4.56 -8.19 -4.32
N GLY A 38 5.24 -8.39 -3.19
CA GLY A 38 6.69 -8.17 -3.06
C GLY A 38 7.09 -6.70 -3.19
N VAL A 39 6.21 -5.78 -2.75
CA VAL A 39 6.40 -4.34 -2.91
C VAL A 39 6.77 -3.73 -1.55
N ALA A 40 7.92 -3.07 -1.46
CA ALA A 40 8.43 -2.49 -0.22
C ALA A 40 8.13 -0.98 -0.06
N ASN A 41 7.84 -0.28 -1.16
CA ASN A 41 7.66 1.17 -1.22
C ASN A 41 6.19 1.60 -1.11
N VAL A 42 5.45 0.96 -0.19
CA VAL A 42 4.04 1.27 0.09
C VAL A 42 3.84 1.50 1.58
N GLU A 43 3.07 2.53 1.90
CA GLU A 43 2.64 2.82 3.25
C GLU A 43 1.10 2.95 3.29
N PHE A 44 0.48 2.23 4.23
CA PHE A 44 -0.97 2.30 4.46
C PHE A 44 -1.21 3.00 5.80
N LEU A 45 -1.93 4.11 5.74
CA LEU A 45 -2.25 4.97 6.86
C LEU A 45 -3.74 4.84 7.18
N LYS A 46 -4.04 4.82 8.48
CA LYS A 46 -5.41 4.93 8.98
C LYS A 46 -5.83 6.40 8.96
N GLY A 47 -6.94 6.70 8.32
CA GLY A 47 -7.62 8.00 8.49
C GLY A 47 -8.33 8.07 9.84
N GLU A 48 -8.50 9.28 10.38
CA GLU A 48 -9.30 9.51 11.58
C GLU A 48 -10.78 9.21 11.36
#